data_AF-A0A2N1MP94-F1
#
_entry.id   AF-A0A2N1MP94-F1
#
_cell.length_a   1.000
_cell.length_b   1.000
_cell.length_c   1.000
_cell.angle_alpha   90.00
_cell.angle_beta   90.00
_cell.angle_gamma   90.00
#
_symmetry.space_group_name_H-M   'P 1'
#
loop_
_entity.id
_entity.type
_entity.pdbx_description
1 polymer ?
#
loop_
_entity_poly.entity_id
_entity_poly.type
_entity_poly.pdbx_seq_one_letter_code
_entity_poly.pdbx_strand_id
1 'polypeptide(L)'
;MSSIFTNIDKLTFTNEEKTELRIFFTGKDTTKVEEVLSSITKDEEKVEFLREYKRVYKLRDEHQVQSNICKYRKLEKFWKDLKNASIVNDFLYLPDSKEPYLFICECYDDLKSVIIDDKIKRVRITGNPGIGKTYFSYYLLHILSKLKKTVIYHKANKNPALFGEERVLYSETLFAFKEYLDDPEVWYIVDGQHPTEYDAKTIVVSSPEKSHYKDFDK
;
A
#
# COMPACT_ATOMS: atom_id res chain seq x y z
N MET A 1 -37.43 -1.50 5.06
CA MET A 1 -36.30 -0.62 5.44
C MET A 1 -35.57 -1.32 6.56
N SER A 2 -34.23 -1.44 6.46
CA SER A 2 -33.40 -2.02 7.52
C SER A 2 -33.64 -1.28 8.84
N SER A 3 -33.90 -2.02 9.90
CA SER A 3 -34.14 -1.44 11.23
C SER A 3 -32.86 -0.99 11.93
N ILE A 4 -31.69 -1.40 11.40
CA ILE A 4 -30.37 -1.10 11.97
C ILE A 4 -30.14 0.40 12.12
N PHE A 5 -30.52 1.20 11.12
CA PHE A 5 -30.25 2.64 11.11
C PHE A 5 -31.08 3.36 12.16
N THR A 6 -32.34 2.96 12.32
CA THR A 6 -33.22 3.44 13.38
C THR A 6 -32.71 3.05 14.77
N ASN A 7 -32.10 1.87 14.91
CA ASN A 7 -31.47 1.45 16.17
C ASN A 7 -30.22 2.28 16.49
N ILE A 8 -29.33 2.50 15.51
CA ILE A 8 -28.13 3.33 15.67
C ILE A 8 -28.49 4.75 16.15
N ASP A 9 -29.59 5.31 15.64
CA ASP A 9 -30.02 6.66 16.00
C ASP A 9 -30.52 6.77 17.44
N LYS A 10 -31.20 5.72 17.94
CA LYS A 10 -31.79 5.66 19.28
C LYS A 10 -30.79 5.28 20.37
N LEU A 11 -29.72 4.57 20.02
CA LEU A 11 -28.71 4.10 20.96
C LEU A 11 -27.70 5.20 21.35
N THR A 12 -27.06 5.01 22.50
CA THR A 12 -26.14 5.95 23.15
C THR A 12 -24.73 5.92 22.55
N PHE A 13 -24.63 6.08 21.24
CA PHE A 13 -23.38 6.28 20.51
C PHE A 13 -23.00 7.75 20.41
N THR A 14 -21.70 8.04 20.28
CA THR A 14 -21.24 9.38 19.85
C THR A 14 -21.67 9.67 18.41
N ASN A 15 -21.71 10.95 18.01
CA ASN A 15 -22.06 11.32 16.63
C ASN A 15 -21.09 10.70 15.60
N GLU A 16 -19.81 10.56 15.97
CA GLU A 16 -18.79 9.92 15.15
C GLU A 16 -19.10 8.43 14.99
N GLU A 17 -19.33 7.71 16.09
CA GLU A 17 -19.68 6.29 16.07
C GLU A 17 -20.94 6.00 15.23
N LYS A 18 -21.97 6.85 15.36
CA LYS A 18 -23.19 6.72 14.53
C LYS A 18 -22.87 6.84 13.04
N THR A 19 -22.02 7.79 12.68
CA THR A 19 -21.61 8.02 11.28
C THR A 19 -20.84 6.81 10.75
N GLU A 20 -19.86 6.32 11.51
CA GLU A 20 -19.08 5.15 11.12
C GLU A 20 -19.93 3.90 10.97
N LEU A 21 -20.87 3.64 11.88
CA LEU A 21 -21.76 2.48 11.81
C LEU A 21 -22.70 2.57 10.61
N ARG A 22 -23.23 3.76 10.29
CA ARG A 22 -24.05 3.96 9.09
C ARG A 22 -23.26 3.64 7.82
N ILE A 23 -22.03 4.15 7.72
CA ILE A 23 -21.13 3.84 6.59
C ILE A 23 -20.88 2.33 6.53
N PHE A 24 -20.55 1.71 7.67
CA PHE A 24 -20.22 0.29 7.76
C PHE A 24 -21.36 -0.62 7.29
N PHE A 25 -22.62 -0.30 7.60
CA PHE A 25 -23.78 -1.11 7.20
C PHE A 25 -24.39 -0.73 5.84
N THR A 26 -23.95 0.38 5.24
CA THR A 26 -24.46 0.80 3.92
C THR A 26 -24.10 -0.25 2.87
N GLY A 27 -25.13 -0.77 2.19
CA GLY A 27 -24.98 -1.80 1.14
C GLY A 27 -24.69 -3.22 1.66
N LYS A 28 -24.69 -3.44 2.98
CA LYS A 28 -24.52 -4.77 3.59
C LYS A 28 -25.87 -5.40 3.93
N ASP A 29 -25.91 -6.74 3.92
CA ASP A 29 -27.02 -7.49 4.52
C ASP A 29 -26.94 -7.40 6.04
N THR A 30 -27.98 -6.80 6.65
CA THR A 30 -28.08 -6.54 8.09
C THR A 30 -28.94 -7.55 8.81
N THR A 31 -29.55 -8.52 8.12
CA THR A 31 -30.62 -9.38 8.65
C THR A 31 -30.21 -10.10 9.94
N LYS A 32 -29.03 -10.72 9.95
CA LYS A 32 -28.52 -11.45 11.13
C LYS A 32 -28.17 -10.54 12.31
N VAL A 33 -27.66 -9.33 12.01
CA VAL A 33 -27.32 -8.36 13.05
C VAL A 33 -28.58 -7.83 13.70
N GLU A 34 -29.62 -7.56 12.91
CA GLU A 34 -30.93 -7.13 13.38
C GLU A 34 -31.62 -8.22 14.23
N GLU A 35 -31.51 -9.50 13.83
CA GLU A 35 -32.01 -10.63 14.63
C GLU A 35 -31.36 -10.68 16.01
N VAL A 36 -30.03 -10.57 16.09
CA VAL A 36 -29.31 -10.57 17.37
C VAL A 36 -29.67 -9.34 18.20
N LEU A 37 -29.74 -8.15 17.60
CA LEU A 37 -30.14 -6.93 18.31
C LEU A 37 -31.55 -7.03 18.88
N SER A 38 -32.47 -7.73 18.20
CA SER A 38 -33.83 -7.95 18.69
C SER A 38 -33.90 -8.86 19.92
N SER A 39 -32.89 -9.73 20.11
CA SER A 39 -32.78 -10.63 21.26
C SER A 39 -32.19 -9.96 22.51
N ILE A 40 -31.50 -8.83 22.34
CA ILE A 40 -30.86 -8.07 23.42
C ILE A 40 -31.86 -7.05 23.97
N THR A 41 -32.09 -7.09 25.28
CA THR A 41 -33.09 -6.23 25.94
C THR A 41 -32.51 -4.92 26.44
N LYS A 42 -31.24 -4.89 26.86
CA LYS A 42 -30.58 -3.67 27.36
C LYS A 42 -29.87 -2.92 26.26
N ASP A 43 -30.01 -1.60 26.26
CA ASP A 43 -29.42 -0.75 25.21
C ASP A 43 -27.89 -0.65 25.34
N GLU A 44 -27.33 -0.74 26.55
CA GLU A 44 -25.88 -0.79 26.77
C GLU A 44 -25.25 -2.04 26.12
N GLU A 45 -25.92 -3.19 26.25
CA GLU A 45 -25.46 -4.47 25.66
C GLU A 45 -25.55 -4.43 24.12
N LYS A 46 -26.54 -3.72 23.55
CA LYS A 46 -26.61 -3.49 22.09
C LYS A 46 -25.47 -2.60 21.60
N VAL A 47 -25.13 -1.55 22.35
CA VAL A 47 -24.01 -0.64 22.04
C VAL A 47 -22.70 -1.40 22.06
N GLU A 48 -22.46 -2.20 23.10
CA GLU A 48 -21.26 -3.03 23.22
C GLU A 48 -21.18 -4.06 22.09
N PHE A 49 -22.27 -4.76 21.80
CA PHE A 49 -22.35 -5.72 20.69
C PHE A 49 -21.99 -5.08 19.34
N LEU A 50 -22.51 -3.90 19.02
CA LEU A 50 -22.22 -3.23 17.74
C LEU A 50 -20.78 -2.74 17.63
N ARG A 51 -20.20 -2.24 18.73
CA ARG A 51 -18.76 -1.89 18.79
C ARG A 51 -17.90 -3.12 18.53
N GLU A 52 -18.21 -4.22 19.24
CA GLU A 52 -17.44 -5.46 19.11
C GLU A 52 -17.67 -6.12 17.75
N TYR A 53 -18.87 -6.06 17.20
CA TYR A 53 -19.18 -6.56 15.86
C TYR A 53 -18.36 -5.81 14.81
N LYS A 54 -18.33 -4.47 14.84
CA LYS A 54 -17.50 -3.66 13.95
C LYS A 54 -16.01 -3.99 14.13
N ARG A 55 -15.54 -4.13 15.37
CA ARG A 55 -14.15 -4.49 15.70
C ARG A 55 -13.76 -5.86 15.15
N VAL A 56 -14.54 -6.89 15.42
CA VAL A 56 -14.33 -8.26 14.96
C VAL A 56 -14.43 -8.34 13.44
N TYR A 57 -15.36 -7.61 12.81
CA TYR A 57 -15.47 -7.58 11.35
C TYR A 57 -14.23 -6.93 10.72
N LYS A 58 -13.74 -5.82 11.29
CA LYS A 58 -12.50 -5.18 10.87
C LYS A 58 -11.30 -6.12 11.02
N LEU A 59 -11.21 -6.84 12.14
CA LEU A 59 -10.18 -7.85 12.36
C LEU A 59 -10.31 -9.02 11.38
N ARG A 60 -11.52 -9.48 11.06
CA ARG A 60 -11.73 -10.55 10.06
C ARG A 60 -11.34 -10.11 8.67
N ASP A 61 -11.66 -8.88 8.28
CA ASP A 61 -11.20 -8.29 7.01
C ASP A 61 -9.66 -8.23 6.99
N GLU A 62 -9.03 -7.76 8.08
CA GLU A 62 -7.58 -7.75 8.24
C GLU A 62 -6.94 -9.16 8.14
N HIS A 63 -7.56 -10.17 8.77
CA HIS A 63 -7.08 -11.56 8.71
C HIS A 63 -7.32 -12.21 7.34
N GLN A 64 -8.43 -11.90 6.68
CA GLN A 64 -8.73 -12.38 5.33
C GLN A 64 -7.80 -11.71 4.29
N VAL A 65 -7.44 -10.45 4.51
CA VAL A 65 -6.42 -9.72 3.76
C VAL A 65 -5.01 -10.28 4.00
N GLN A 66 -4.64 -10.65 5.24
CA GLN A 66 -3.39 -11.39 5.50
C GLN A 66 -3.38 -12.79 4.86
N SER A 67 -4.54 -13.45 4.74
CA SER A 67 -4.66 -14.74 4.04
C SER A 67 -4.43 -14.67 2.53
N ASN A 68 -4.51 -13.47 1.93
CA ASN A 68 -4.20 -13.21 0.52
C ASN A 68 -2.73 -12.86 0.26
N ILE A 69 -1.90 -12.81 1.32
CA ILE A 69 -0.46 -12.65 1.16
C ILE A 69 0.14 -13.97 0.69
N CYS A 70 0.61 -14.01 -0.56
CA CYS A 70 1.23 -15.20 -1.13
C CYS A 70 2.71 -14.97 -1.46
N LYS A 71 3.48 -16.06 -1.41
CA LYS A 71 4.85 -16.09 -1.94
C LYS A 71 4.79 -16.15 -3.45
N TYR A 72 5.52 -15.26 -4.11
CA TYR A 72 5.56 -15.21 -5.57
C TYR A 72 6.98 -15.51 -6.07
N ARG A 73 7.29 -16.79 -6.30
CA ARG A 73 8.65 -17.28 -6.61
C ARG A 73 9.36 -16.50 -7.72
N LYS A 74 8.63 -16.05 -8.74
CA LYS A 74 9.21 -15.24 -9.83
C LYS A 74 9.71 -13.88 -9.33
N LEU A 75 8.96 -13.23 -8.43
CA LEU A 75 9.36 -11.96 -7.81
C LEU A 75 10.47 -12.17 -6.77
N GLU A 76 10.46 -13.28 -6.02
CA GLU A 76 11.57 -13.64 -5.13
C GLU A 76 12.87 -13.83 -5.91
N LYS A 77 12.82 -14.57 -7.03
CA LYS A 77 13.96 -14.70 -7.94
C LYS A 77 14.38 -13.34 -8.48
N PHE A 78 13.44 -12.54 -9.00
CA PHE A 78 13.74 -11.19 -9.49
C PHE A 78 14.42 -10.32 -8.44
N TRP A 79 13.93 -10.31 -7.21
CA TRP A 79 14.52 -9.51 -6.12
C TRP A 79 15.93 -9.98 -5.76
N LYS A 80 16.13 -11.30 -5.70
CA LYS A 80 17.46 -11.91 -5.52
C LYS A 80 18.41 -11.55 -6.65
N ASP A 81 17.93 -11.60 -7.89
CA ASP A 81 18.69 -11.24 -9.08
C ASP A 81 19.07 -9.76 -9.04
N LEU A 82 18.12 -8.88 -8.69
CA LEU A 82 18.32 -7.44 -8.61
C LEU A 82 19.37 -7.06 -7.54
N LYS A 83 19.40 -7.76 -6.40
CA LYS A 83 20.44 -7.62 -5.37
C LYS A 83 21.82 -7.98 -5.87
N ASN A 84 21.90 -8.95 -6.77
CA ASN A 84 23.16 -9.45 -7.32
C ASN A 84 23.50 -8.84 -8.68
N ALA A 85 22.66 -7.92 -9.17
CA ALA A 85 22.89 -7.24 -10.43
C ALA A 85 24.16 -6.39 -10.39
N SER A 86 24.78 -6.25 -11.56
CA SER A 86 25.94 -5.41 -11.82
C SER A 86 25.59 -4.30 -12.81
N ILE A 87 26.30 -3.18 -12.73
CA ILE A 87 26.20 -2.10 -13.70
C ILE A 87 27.51 -2.06 -14.49
N VAL A 88 27.42 -2.13 -15.81
CA VAL A 88 28.55 -2.10 -16.75
C VAL A 88 28.19 -1.19 -17.91
N ASN A 89 29.01 -0.17 -18.18
CA ASN A 89 28.79 0.80 -19.25
C ASN A 89 27.36 1.39 -19.27
N ASP A 90 26.88 1.86 -18.11
CA ASP A 90 25.54 2.42 -17.94
C ASP A 90 24.39 1.44 -18.18
N PHE A 91 24.65 0.14 -18.21
CA PHE A 91 23.60 -0.88 -18.27
C PHE A 91 23.61 -1.76 -17.03
N LEU A 92 22.43 -2.00 -16.47
CA LEU A 92 22.22 -2.95 -15.38
C LEU A 92 21.98 -4.35 -15.96
N TYR A 93 22.72 -5.32 -15.47
CA TYR A 93 22.63 -6.73 -15.84
C TYR A 93 22.14 -7.55 -14.64
N LEU A 94 21.09 -8.33 -14.83
CA LEU A 94 20.71 -9.36 -13.86
C LEU A 94 21.70 -10.54 -13.96
N PRO A 95 21.91 -11.30 -12.85
CA PRO A 95 22.70 -12.52 -12.88
C PRO A 95 22.25 -13.46 -13.99
N ASP A 96 23.23 -14.08 -14.64
CA ASP A 96 23.05 -15.03 -15.75
C ASP A 96 22.41 -14.43 -17.03
N SER A 97 22.13 -13.12 -17.07
CA SER A 97 21.66 -12.44 -18.28
C SER A 97 22.84 -12.00 -19.15
N LYS A 98 22.79 -12.34 -20.44
CA LYS A 98 23.72 -11.82 -21.45
C LYS A 98 23.29 -10.46 -22.00
N GLU A 99 22.01 -10.13 -21.81
CA GLU A 99 21.42 -8.88 -22.30
C GLU A 99 21.23 -7.89 -21.14
N PRO A 100 21.37 -6.59 -21.41
CA PRO A 100 21.12 -5.57 -20.41
C PRO A 100 19.64 -5.59 -20.02
N TYR A 101 19.37 -5.57 -18.72
CA TYR A 101 18.02 -5.47 -18.19
C TYR A 101 17.48 -4.03 -18.27
N LEU A 102 18.35 -3.05 -17.99
CA LEU A 102 17.98 -1.65 -17.92
C LEU A 102 19.14 -0.75 -18.33
N PHE A 103 18.87 0.27 -19.14
CA PHE A 103 19.78 1.39 -19.36
C PHE A 103 19.65 2.42 -18.23
N ILE A 104 20.77 2.85 -17.68
CA ILE A 104 20.89 3.81 -16.58
C ILE A 104 21.21 5.16 -17.20
N CYS A 105 20.20 6.02 -17.33
CA CYS A 105 20.41 7.37 -17.80
C CYS A 105 21.30 8.15 -16.82
N GLU A 106 22.15 9.05 -17.32
CA GLU A 106 23.04 9.88 -16.49
C GLU A 106 22.29 10.61 -15.36
N CYS A 107 21.07 11.08 -15.63
CA CYS A 107 20.24 11.77 -14.63
C CYS A 107 19.77 10.88 -13.46
N TYR A 108 19.95 9.56 -13.53
CA TYR A 108 19.53 8.65 -12.47
C TYR A 108 20.37 8.85 -11.21
N ASP A 109 21.66 9.16 -11.34
CA ASP A 109 22.53 9.39 -10.20
C ASP A 109 22.18 10.70 -9.47
N ASP A 110 21.87 11.75 -10.23
CA ASP A 110 21.41 13.03 -9.67
C ASP A 110 20.10 12.84 -8.89
N LEU A 111 19.10 12.18 -9.51
CA LEU A 111 17.82 11.89 -8.86
C LEU A 111 17.99 10.99 -7.63
N LYS A 112 18.84 9.95 -7.73
CA LYS A 112 19.15 9.06 -6.61
C LYS A 112 19.65 9.85 -5.42
N SER A 113 20.59 10.78 -5.61
CA SER A 113 21.19 11.55 -4.52
C SER A 113 20.16 12.31 -3.68
N VAL A 114 19.15 12.89 -4.33
CA VAL A 114 18.04 13.59 -3.67
C VAL A 114 17.12 12.59 -2.95
N ILE A 115 16.82 11.47 -3.60
CA ILE A 115 15.88 10.48 -3.08
C ILE A 115 16.43 9.75 -1.85
N ILE A 116 17.72 9.45 -1.81
CA ILE A 116 18.34 8.73 -0.68
C ILE A 116 18.54 9.61 0.56
N ASP A 117 18.33 10.93 0.48
CA ASP A 117 18.43 11.80 1.65
C ASP A 117 17.29 11.49 2.63
N ASP A 118 17.62 10.90 3.78
CA ASP A 118 16.68 10.50 4.83
C ASP A 118 15.90 11.68 5.43
N LYS A 119 16.34 12.93 5.23
CA LYS A 119 15.59 14.12 5.63
C LYS A 119 14.35 14.35 4.77
N ILE A 120 14.33 13.80 3.56
CA ILE A 120 13.23 13.94 2.62
C ILE A 120 12.34 12.69 2.71
N LYS A 121 11.18 12.81 3.35
CA LYS A 121 10.22 11.70 3.51
C LYS A 121 9.31 11.47 2.30
N ARG A 122 9.06 12.52 1.50
CA ARG A 122 8.11 12.50 0.39
C ARG A 122 8.79 13.08 -0.85
N VAL A 123 8.94 12.27 -1.89
CA VAL A 123 9.53 12.68 -3.16
C VAL A 123 8.54 12.41 -4.28
N ARG A 124 8.43 13.35 -5.22
CA ARG A 124 7.67 13.15 -6.45
C ARG A 124 8.59 13.31 -7.66
N ILE A 125 8.51 12.34 -8.55
CA ILE A 125 9.23 12.28 -9.81
C ILE A 125 8.20 12.36 -10.93
N THR A 126 8.22 13.48 -11.65
CA THR A 126 7.33 13.71 -12.79
C THR A 126 8.12 13.93 -14.05
N GLY A 127 7.43 13.89 -15.18
CA GLY A 127 8.01 14.09 -16.49
C GLY A 127 7.11 13.52 -17.57
N ASN A 128 7.38 13.87 -18.83
CA ASN A 128 6.52 13.47 -19.94
C ASN A 128 6.38 11.94 -20.04
N PRO A 129 5.24 11.43 -20.54
CA PRO A 129 5.08 10.01 -20.85
C PRO A 129 6.25 9.50 -21.72
N GLY A 130 6.72 8.28 -21.46
CA GLY A 130 7.80 7.66 -22.22
C GLY A 130 9.24 8.03 -21.81
N ILE A 131 9.45 9.05 -20.97
CA ILE A 131 10.82 9.51 -20.59
C ILE A 131 11.60 8.55 -19.65
N GLY A 132 11.03 7.38 -19.33
CA GLY A 132 11.70 6.36 -18.53
C GLY A 132 11.49 6.42 -17.01
N LYS A 133 10.44 7.08 -16.53
CA LYS A 133 10.10 7.15 -15.09
C LYS A 133 9.93 5.77 -14.42
N THR A 134 9.19 4.86 -15.04
CA THR A 134 9.02 3.48 -14.56
C THR A 134 10.34 2.68 -14.59
N TYR A 135 11.23 3.00 -15.52
CA TYR A 135 12.55 2.37 -15.56
C TYR A 135 13.44 2.91 -14.43
N PHE A 136 13.32 4.19 -14.10
CA PHE A 136 13.96 4.78 -12.93
C PHE A 136 13.49 4.15 -11.63
N SER A 137 12.20 3.83 -11.50
CA SER A 137 11.70 3.13 -10.30
C SER A 137 12.27 1.71 -10.16
N TYR A 138 12.57 1.01 -11.26
CA TYR A 138 13.30 -0.26 -11.21
C TYR A 138 14.76 -0.10 -10.83
N TYR A 139 15.42 0.98 -11.27
CA TYR A 139 16.75 1.34 -10.79
C TYR A 139 16.73 1.65 -9.28
N LEU A 140 15.72 2.37 -8.78
CA LEU A 140 15.56 2.59 -7.33
C LEU A 140 15.39 1.28 -6.57
N LEU A 141 14.60 0.33 -7.08
CA LEU A 141 14.50 -1.01 -6.48
C LEU A 141 15.88 -1.67 -6.37
N HIS A 142 16.74 -1.55 -7.38
CA HIS A 142 18.11 -2.07 -7.32
C HIS A 142 18.93 -1.40 -6.23
N ILE A 143 18.94 -0.07 -6.17
CA ILE A 143 19.68 0.69 -5.15
C ILE A 143 19.20 0.32 -3.75
N LEU A 144 17.88 0.32 -3.52
CA LEU A 144 17.29 -0.02 -2.22
C LEU A 144 17.56 -1.47 -1.82
N SER A 145 17.62 -2.39 -2.80
CA SER A 145 17.99 -3.78 -2.55
C SER A 145 19.43 -3.92 -2.04
N LYS A 146 20.38 -3.12 -2.57
CA LYS A 146 21.78 -3.08 -2.12
C LYS A 146 21.92 -2.46 -0.73
N LEU A 147 21.08 -1.47 -0.43
CA LEU A 147 20.98 -0.84 0.89
C LEU A 147 20.20 -1.67 1.90
N LYS A 148 19.72 -2.87 1.53
CA LYS A 148 18.92 -3.77 2.37
C LYS A 148 17.65 -3.13 2.93
N LYS A 149 17.08 -2.16 2.22
CA LYS A 149 15.82 -1.52 2.62
C LYS A 149 14.63 -2.41 2.29
N THR A 150 13.59 -2.34 3.13
CA THR A 150 12.29 -2.94 2.84
C THR A 150 11.51 -1.98 1.95
N VAL A 151 10.98 -2.49 0.83
CA VAL A 151 10.31 -1.66 -0.18
C VAL A 151 8.94 -2.24 -0.52
N ILE A 152 7.91 -1.41 -0.49
CA ILE A 152 6.60 -1.72 -1.08
C ILE A 152 6.55 -1.04 -2.44
N TYR A 153 6.42 -1.84 -3.49
CA TYR A 153 6.25 -1.35 -4.86
C TYR A 153 4.79 -1.51 -5.26
N HIS A 154 4.14 -0.39 -5.59
CA HIS A 154 2.74 -0.36 -5.96
C HIS A 154 2.56 0.38 -7.28
N LYS A 155 2.48 -0.41 -8.35
CA LYS A 155 2.33 0.07 -9.72
C LYS A 155 0.88 0.06 -10.15
N ALA A 156 0.47 1.07 -10.92
CA ALA A 156 -0.85 1.14 -11.52
C ALA A 156 -1.22 -0.16 -12.25
N ASN A 157 -2.45 -0.63 -12.04
CA ASN A 157 -3.00 -1.86 -12.62
C ASN A 157 -2.23 -3.14 -12.23
N LYS A 158 -1.48 -3.12 -11.13
CA LYS A 158 -0.79 -4.27 -10.54
C LYS A 158 -0.99 -4.27 -9.04
N ASN A 159 -1.09 -5.46 -8.45
CA ASN A 159 -1.20 -5.54 -7.00
C ASN A 159 0.17 -5.25 -6.36
N PRO A 160 0.21 -4.71 -5.14
CA PRO A 160 1.45 -4.33 -4.48
C PRO A 160 2.31 -5.55 -4.15
N ALA A 161 3.62 -5.33 -4.20
CA ALA A 161 4.61 -6.30 -3.75
C ALA A 161 5.50 -5.66 -2.68
N LEU A 162 5.70 -6.38 -1.57
CA LEU A 162 6.66 -6.04 -0.54
C LEU A 162 7.94 -6.84 -0.76
N PHE A 163 9.04 -6.13 -0.91
CA PHE A 163 10.39 -6.65 -1.06
C PHE A 163 11.17 -6.42 0.24
N GLY A 164 11.34 -7.48 1.02
CA GLY A 164 12.15 -7.47 2.25
C GLY A 164 13.55 -8.05 2.05
N GLU A 165 14.34 -8.12 3.11
CA GLU A 165 15.68 -8.71 3.04
C GLU A 165 15.64 -10.19 2.65
N GLU A 166 14.76 -10.98 3.27
CA GLU A 166 14.74 -12.44 3.08
C GLU A 166 13.52 -12.96 2.31
N ARG A 167 12.48 -12.14 2.15
CA ARG A 167 11.20 -12.55 1.57
C ARG A 167 10.61 -11.50 0.65
N VAL A 168 9.86 -11.98 -0.33
CA VAL A 168 8.97 -11.15 -1.15
C VAL A 168 7.54 -11.58 -0.92
N LEU A 169 6.70 -10.63 -0.55
CA LEU A 169 5.28 -10.84 -0.31
C LEU A 169 4.48 -10.11 -1.39
N TYR A 170 3.38 -10.73 -1.81
CA TYR A 170 2.46 -10.15 -2.77
C TYR A 170 1.05 -10.22 -2.18
N SER A 171 0.28 -9.14 -2.34
CA SER A 171 -1.11 -9.09 -1.88
C SER A 171 -1.97 -8.45 -2.95
N GLU A 172 -3.26 -8.78 -2.98
CA GLU A 172 -4.26 -8.12 -3.83
C GLU A 172 -4.50 -6.65 -3.46
N THR A 173 -4.27 -6.28 -2.21
CA THR A 173 -4.54 -4.93 -1.70
C THR A 173 -3.35 -4.34 -0.97
N LEU A 174 -3.23 -3.01 -1.03
CA LEU A 174 -2.20 -2.27 -0.29
C LEU A 174 -2.38 -2.37 1.23
N PHE A 175 -3.63 -2.49 1.67
CA PHE A 175 -3.99 -2.59 3.08
C PHE A 175 -3.33 -3.80 3.78
N ALA A 176 -3.02 -4.87 3.05
CA ALA A 176 -2.28 -6.02 3.59
C ALA A 176 -0.88 -5.69 4.10
N PHE A 177 -0.30 -4.58 3.64
CA PHE A 177 1.01 -4.12 4.05
C PHE A 177 0.95 -2.90 4.97
N LYS A 178 -0.21 -2.59 5.56
CA LYS A 178 -0.39 -1.41 6.41
C LYS A 178 0.65 -1.33 7.53
N GLU A 179 0.91 -2.42 8.24
CA GLU A 179 1.91 -2.42 9.33
C GLU A 179 3.31 -2.03 8.87
N TYR A 180 3.67 -2.31 7.62
CA TYR A 180 4.95 -1.88 7.04
C TYR A 180 4.87 -0.43 6.52
N LEU A 181 3.71 0.00 6.03
CA LEU A 181 3.52 1.36 5.56
C LEU A 181 3.52 2.37 6.72
N ASP A 182 3.13 1.94 7.91
CA ASP A 182 3.20 2.74 9.15
C ASP A 182 4.64 2.77 9.75
N ASP A 183 5.63 2.12 9.12
CA ASP A 183 7.04 2.16 9.53
C ASP A 183 7.84 3.18 8.68
N PRO A 184 8.44 4.23 9.29
CA PRO A 184 9.19 5.24 8.56
C PRO A 184 10.49 4.73 7.89
N GLU A 185 11.01 3.56 8.27
CA GLU A 185 12.17 2.94 7.63
C GLU A 185 11.83 2.18 6.33
N VAL A 186 10.54 1.94 6.10
CA VAL A 186 10.04 1.30 4.88
C VAL A 186 9.92 2.32 3.76
N TRP A 187 10.23 1.87 2.54
CA TRP A 187 10.14 2.67 1.32
C TRP A 187 8.88 2.30 0.56
N TYR A 188 8.05 3.28 0.25
CA TYR A 188 6.83 3.10 -0.53
C TYR A 188 6.96 3.76 -1.89
N ILE A 189 7.10 2.95 -2.95
CA ILE A 189 7.21 3.43 -4.33
C ILE A 189 5.86 3.27 -5.02
N VAL A 190 5.29 4.39 -5.46
CA VAL A 190 4.00 4.47 -6.16
C VAL A 190 4.25 4.82 -7.62
N ASP A 191 3.99 3.89 -8.54
CA ASP A 191 4.29 4.07 -9.97
C ASP A 191 3.00 4.18 -10.79
N GLY A 192 2.76 5.36 -11.35
CA GLY A 192 1.66 5.63 -12.28
C GLY A 192 0.27 5.76 -11.64
N GLN A 193 0.19 5.95 -10.32
CA GLN A 193 -1.08 6.10 -9.60
C GLN A 193 -0.95 7.04 -8.40
N HIS A 194 -2.08 7.32 -7.74
CA HIS A 194 -2.13 8.18 -6.57
C HIS A 194 -1.54 7.49 -5.34
N PRO A 195 -0.71 8.19 -4.55
CA PRO A 195 -0.28 7.69 -3.25
C PRO A 195 -1.44 7.70 -2.25
N THR A 196 -1.36 6.78 -1.30
CA THR A 196 -2.10 6.85 -0.04
C THR A 196 -1.14 7.37 1.02
N GLU A 197 -1.63 8.15 1.98
CA GLU A 197 -0.79 8.71 3.04
C GLU A 197 -0.45 7.66 4.09
N TYR A 198 0.85 7.53 4.36
CA TYR A 198 1.45 6.61 5.32
C TYR A 198 2.76 7.21 5.85
N ASP A 199 3.30 6.66 6.95
CA ASP A 199 4.54 7.14 7.58
C ASP A 199 5.83 6.73 6.84
N ALA A 200 5.75 5.67 6.04
CA ALA A 200 6.81 5.20 5.15
C ALA A 200 7.32 6.29 4.20
N LYS A 201 8.62 6.24 3.90
CA LYS A 201 9.24 7.14 2.93
C LYS A 201 8.64 6.90 1.54
N THR A 202 7.89 7.88 1.05
CA THR A 202 7.04 7.71 -0.13
C THR A 202 7.64 8.40 -1.36
N ILE A 203 7.81 7.63 -2.44
CA ILE A 203 8.25 8.10 -3.75
C ILE A 203 7.13 7.91 -4.75
N VAL A 204 6.62 9.02 -5.28
CA VAL A 204 5.58 9.01 -6.30
C VAL A 204 6.22 9.23 -7.67
N VAL A 205 6.04 8.26 -8.55
CA VAL A 205 6.53 8.28 -9.93
C VAL A 205 5.32 8.41 -10.84
N SER A 206 5.07 9.60 -11.40
CA SER A 206 3.81 9.87 -12.11
C SER A 206 4.00 10.71 -13.38
N SER A 207 3.00 10.63 -14.28
CA SER A 207 2.84 11.63 -15.36
C SER A 207 2.65 13.04 -14.76
N PRO A 208 2.90 14.14 -15.49
CA PRO A 208 2.67 15.52 -15.02
C PRO A 208 1.17 15.87 -14.90
N GLU A 209 0.30 14.88 -15.08
CA GLU A 209 -1.13 15.07 -14.92
C GLU A 209 -1.45 15.32 -13.45
N LYS A 210 -1.91 16.54 -13.16
CA LYS A 210 -2.17 17.01 -11.78
C LYS A 210 -3.12 16.13 -11.00
N SER A 211 -4.01 15.39 -11.66
CA SER A 211 -4.89 14.41 -11.03
C SER A 211 -4.06 13.53 -10.10
N HIS A 212 -3.03 12.86 -10.60
CA HIS A 212 -2.25 11.81 -9.91
C HIS A 212 -1.52 12.21 -8.61
N TYR A 213 -1.39 13.50 -8.29
CA TYR A 213 -0.57 13.94 -7.15
C TYR A 213 -1.07 15.21 -6.47
N LYS A 214 -2.27 15.70 -6.80
CA LYS A 214 -2.79 17.00 -6.30
C LYS A 214 -2.74 17.14 -4.78
N ASP A 215 -2.96 16.05 -4.06
CA ASP A 215 -2.95 16.03 -2.60
C ASP A 215 -1.60 15.60 -2.02
N PHE A 216 -0.67 15.09 -2.84
CA PHE A 216 0.65 14.67 -2.38
C PHE A 216 1.57 15.86 -2.04
N ASP A 217 1.40 16.96 -2.77
CA ASP A 217 2.24 18.17 -2.70
C ASP A 217 1.87 19.16 -1.58
N LYS A 218 0.75 18.93 -0.90
CA LYS A 218 0.28 19.80 0.18
C LYS A 218 1.08 19.56 1.45
#